data_AF-A0A8D5FM24-F1
#
_entry.id   AF-A0A8D5FM24-F1
#
_cell.length_a   1.000
_cell.length_b   1.000
_cell.length_c   1.000
_cell.angle_alpha   90.00
_cell.angle_beta   90.00
_cell.angle_gamma   90.00
#
_symmetry.space_group_name_H-M   'P 1'
#
loop_
_entity.id
_entity.type
_entity.pdbx_description
1 polymer ?
#
loop_
_entity_poly.entity_id
_entity_poly.type
_entity_poly.pdbx_seq_one_letter_code
_entity_poly.pdbx_strand_id
1 'polypeptide(L)' 'MFDGNPWASFAVMTLTGHDIKVTHHRIPYDIIETTVALAKLKLPEIYSHMFLSGLKFN' A
#
# COMPACT_ATOMS: atom_id res chain seq x y z
N MET A 1 -3.30 -4.00 1.14
CA MET A 1 -1.83 -3.86 1.20
C MET A 1 -1.24 -5.24 1.38
N PHE A 2 -0.20 -5.54 0.61
CA PHE A 2 0.38 -6.86 0.36
C PHE A 2 -0.56 -7.87 -0.32
N ASP A 3 -1.38 -7.38 -1.25
CA ASP A 3 -2.36 -8.15 -2.05
C ASP A 3 -1.93 -8.34 -3.52
N GLY A 4 -0.65 -8.14 -3.82
CA GLY A 4 -0.08 -8.22 -5.17
C GLY A 4 -0.14 -6.91 -5.96
N ASN A 5 -0.71 -5.84 -5.41
CA ASN A 5 -0.66 -4.50 -6.00
C ASN A 5 0.09 -3.54 -5.06
N PRO A 6 1.19 -2.91 -5.52
CA PRO A 6 2.02 -2.06 -4.67
C PRO A 6 1.39 -0.70 -4.36
N TRP A 7 0.30 -0.31 -5.03
CA TRP A 7 -0.40 0.94 -4.76
C TRP A 7 -1.05 0.96 -3.38
N ALA A 8 -1.04 2.14 -2.76
CA ALA A 8 -1.70 2.36 -1.48
C ALA A 8 -3.19 2.04 -1.63
N SER A 9 -3.76 1.39 -0.62
CA SER A 9 -5.15 0.94 -0.63
C SER A 9 -5.86 1.48 0.59
N PHE A 10 -7.05 2.02 0.37
CA PHE A 10 -7.97 2.44 1.44
C PHE A 10 -9.41 2.27 0.94
N ALA A 11 -10.36 2.45 1.85
CA ALA A 11 -11.77 2.48 1.51
C ALA A 11 -12.44 3.71 2.12
N VAL A 12 -13.41 4.27 1.40
CA VAL A 12 -14.30 5.31 1.90
C VAL A 12 -15.65 4.67 2.15
N MET A 13 -16.11 4.76 3.40
CA MET A 13 -17.46 4.35 3.78
C MET A 13 -18.37 5.57 3.84
N THR A 14 -19.48 5.52 3.14
CA THR A 14 -20.53 6.54 3.15
C THR A 14 -21.78 5.94 3.77
N LEU A 15 -22.35 6.65 4.74
CA LEU A 15 -23.60 6.29 5.40
C LEU A 15 -24.68 7.26 4.93
N THR A 16 -25.82 6.76 4.47
CA THR A 16 -26.94 7.60 4.01
C THR A 16 -28.25 6.99 4.50
N GLY A 17 -28.85 7.60 5.52
CA GLY A 17 -30.01 7.00 6.20
C GLY A 17 -29.66 5.63 6.79
N HIS A 18 -30.27 4.58 6.25
CA HIS A 18 -30.00 3.18 6.62
C HIS A 18 -29.06 2.45 5.64
N ASP A 19 -28.58 3.13 4.60
CA ASP A 19 -27.70 2.55 3.60
C ASP A 19 -26.22 2.74 3.96
N ILE A 20 -25.43 1.70 3.68
CA ILE A 20 -23.98 1.69 3.82
C ILE A 20 -23.38 1.41 2.45
N LYS A 21 -22.54 2.33 1.96
CA LYS A 21 -21.75 2.16 0.75
C LYS A 21 -20.27 2.19 1.09
N VAL A 22 -19.51 1.20 0.63
CA VAL A 22 -18.05 1.16 0.76
C VAL A 22 -17.45 1.25 -0.63
N THR A 23 -16.57 2.22 -0.84
CA THR A 23 -15.83 2.40 -2.09
C THR A 23 -14.35 2.14 -1.83
N HIS A 24 -13.77 1.19 -2.56
CA HIS A 24 -12.36 0.83 -2.43
C HIS A 24 -11.53 1.63 -3.42
N HIS A 25 -10.40 2.16 -2.97
CA HIS A 25 -9.53 3.00 -3.78
C HIS A 25 -8.11 2.45 -3.80
N ARG A 26 -7.43 2.72 -4.92
CA ARG A 26 -5.99 2.53 -5.07
C ARG A 26 -5.37 3.83 -5.56
N ILE A 27 -4.25 4.21 -4.96
CA ILE A 27 -3.51 5.42 -5.34
C ILE A 27 -2.05 5.05 -5.60
N PRO A 28 -1.52 5.31 -6.81
CA PRO A 28 -0.09 5.21 -7.07
C PRO A 28 0.67 6.26 -6.27
N TYR A 29 1.87 5.91 -5.83
CA TYR A 29 2.82 6.81 -5.17
C TYR A 29 4.23 6.47 -5.65
N ASP A 30 5.19 7.31 -5.30
CA ASP A 30 6.58 7.05 -5.65
C ASP A 30 7.17 5.92 -4.76
N ILE A 31 6.95 4.70 -5.21
CA ILE A 31 7.47 3.49 -4.57
C ILE A 31 9.00 3.47 -4.63
N ILE A 32 9.60 4.04 -5.68
CA ILE A 32 11.05 4.06 -5.85
C ILE A 32 11.66 4.97 -4.79
N GLU A 33 11.15 6.18 -4.60
CA GLU A 33 11.57 7.09 -3.53
C GLU A 33 11.46 6.42 -2.16
N THR A 34 10.35 5.72 -1.91
CA THR A 34 10.12 4.97 -0.68
C THR A 34 11.22 3.93 -0.46
N THR A 35 11.51 3.08 -1.47
CA THR A 35 12.53 2.03 -1.36
C THR A 35 13.95 2.57 -1.19
N VAL A 36 14.25 3.71 -1.83
CA VAL A 36 15.53 4.43 -1.65
C VAL A 36 15.66 4.94 -0.21
N ALA A 37 14.59 5.47 0.37
CA ALA A 37 14.58 5.89 1.77
C ALA A 37 14.77 4.71 2.73
N LEU A 38 14.10 3.57 2.50
CA LEU A 38 14.28 2.35 3.30
C LEU A 38 15.75 1.90 3.30
N ALA A 39 16.38 1.87 2.13
CA ALA A 39 17.79 1.51 1.99
C ALA A 39 18.73 2.51 2.69
N LYS A 40 18.48 3.83 2.56
CA LYS A 40 19.25 4.88 3.27
C LYS A 40 19.18 4.72 4.79
N LEU A 41 18.03 4.30 5.30
CA LEU A 41 17.81 4.03 6.73
C LEU A 41 18.35 2.67 7.19
N LYS A 42 19.01 1.91 6.31
CA LYS A 42 19.57 0.58 6.58
C LYS A 42 18.54 -0.43 7.07
N LEU A 43 17.29 -0.30 6.58
CA LEU A 43 16.28 -1.31 6.83
C LEU A 43 16.56 -2.57 5.97
N PRO A 44 16.19 -3.77 6.44
CA PRO A 44 16.33 -5.01 5.69
C PRO A 44 15.80 -4.91 4.25
N GLU A 45 16.59 -5.38 3.28
CA GLU A 45 16.28 -5.34 1.85
C GLU A 45 14.91 -5.96 1.50
N ILE A 46 14.48 -6.96 2.27
CA ILE A 46 13.17 -7.59 2.15
C ILE A 46 12.03 -6.57 2.18
N TYR A 47 12.15 -5.46 2.92
CA TYR A 47 11.12 -4.43 2.93
C TYR A 47 11.01 -3.73 1.57
N SER A 48 12.12 -3.42 0.92
CA SER A 48 12.09 -2.85 -0.44
C SER A 48 11.40 -3.81 -1.41
N HIS A 49 11.70 -5.11 -1.34
CA HIS A 49 11.02 -6.12 -2.15
C HIS A 49 9.52 -6.19 -1.85
N MET A 50 9.13 -6.11 -0.58
CA MET A 50 7.73 -6.09 -0.19
C MET A 50 6.99 -4.88 -0.79
N PHE A 51 7.55 -3.67 -0.68
CA PHE A 51 6.95 -2.46 -1.24
C PHE A 51 6.87 -2.48 -2.77
N LEU A 52 7.89 -2.97 -3.46
CA LEU A 52 7.91 -3.07 -4.93
C LEU A 52 6.91 -4.10 -5.47
N SER A 53 6.85 -5.27 -4.85
CA SER A 53 5.97 -6.35 -5.29
C SER A 53 4.53 -6.20 -4.80
N GLY A 54 4.31 -5.43 -3.74
CA GLY A 54 3.05 -5.46 -3.02
C GLY A 54 2.75 -6.85 -2.48
N LEU A 55 3.76 -7.62 -2.06
CA LEU A 55 3.62 -8.92 -1.40
C LEU A 55 4.34 -8.95 -0.05
N LYS A 56 3.88 -9.82 0.85
CA LYS A 56 4.53 -10.09 2.13
C LYS A 56 5.29 -11.41 2.02
N PHE A 57 6.57 -11.42 2.41
CA PHE A 57 7.47 -12.57 2.29
C PHE A 57 7.73 -13.21 3.67
N ASN A 58 6.66 -13.55 4.36
CA ASN A 58 6.68 -14.22 5.66
C ASN A 58 6.90 -15.73 5.56
#